data_AF-A0A941A919-F1
#
_entry.id   AF-A0A941A919-F1
#
_cell.length_a   1.000
_cell.length_b   1.000
_cell.length_c   1.000
_cell.angle_alpha   90.00
_cell.angle_beta   90.00
_cell.angle_gamma   90.00
#
_symmetry.space_group_name_H-M   'P 1'
#
loop_
_entity.id
_entity.type
_entity.pdbx_description
1 polymer ?
#
loop_
_entity_poly.entity_id
_entity_poly.type
_entity_poly.pdbx_seq_one_letter_code
_entity_poly.pdbx_strand_id
1 'polypeptide(L)'
;MARIFCVLIVGIAFLWSSPVKAAEFNFDVSMICLDDGTFCGELKRNSQVLWRVIVFSDGARAVAGNVDANTTIVVPDIADGWFLLKMYNQ
;
A
#
# COMPACT_ATOMS: atom_id res chain seq x y z
N MET A 1 -15.42 -50.43 -14.88
CA MET A 1 -16.28 -49.37 -14.30
C MET A 1 -15.51 -48.49 -13.31
N ALA A 2 -15.01 -49.01 -12.18
CA ALA A 2 -14.34 -48.22 -11.14
C ALA A 2 -13.13 -47.37 -11.61
N ARG A 3 -12.29 -47.91 -12.51
CA ARG A 3 -11.15 -47.17 -13.08
C ARG A 3 -11.55 -45.89 -13.83
N ILE A 4 -12.67 -45.93 -14.56
CA ILE A 4 -13.16 -44.77 -15.32
C ILE A 4 -13.67 -43.71 -14.34
N PHE A 5 -14.39 -44.11 -13.29
CA PHE A 5 -14.82 -43.21 -12.23
C PHE A 5 -13.65 -42.54 -11.51
N CYS A 6 -12.58 -43.27 -11.19
CA CYS A 6 -11.39 -42.68 -10.58
C CYS A 6 -10.72 -41.64 -11.49
N VAL A 7 -10.61 -41.92 -12.79
CA VAL A 7 -10.04 -40.97 -13.76
C VAL A 7 -10.90 -39.71 -13.88
N LEU A 8 -12.22 -39.87 -13.83
CA LEU A 8 -13.17 -38.75 -13.90
C LEU A 8 -13.09 -37.87 -12.64
N ILE A 9 -12.99 -38.47 -11.46
CA ILE A 9 -12.83 -37.75 -10.18
C ILE A 9 -11.51 -36.97 -10.15
N VAL A 10 -10.41 -37.58 -10.61
CA VAL A 10 -9.11 -36.91 -10.69
C VAL A 10 -9.14 -35.78 -11.72
N GLY A 11 -9.80 -35.97 -12.86
CA GLY A 11 -9.99 -34.91 -13.87
C GLY A 11 -10.77 -33.70 -13.33
N ILE A 12 -11.82 -33.94 -12.54
CA ILE A 12 -12.59 -32.87 -11.88
C ILE A 12 -11.73 -32.16 -10.82
N ALA A 13 -10.90 -32.89 -10.08
CA ALA A 13 -10.01 -32.31 -9.09
C ALA A 13 -8.96 -31.37 -9.73
N PHE A 14 -8.49 -31.65 -10.94
CA PHE A 14 -7.58 -30.75 -11.67
C PHE A 14 -8.27 -29.47 -12.19
N LEU A 15 -9.60 -29.50 -12.43
CA LEU A 15 -10.38 -28.31 -12.76
C LEU A 15 -10.64 -27.42 -11.53
N TRP A 16 -10.45 -27.94 -10.32
CA TRP A 16 -10.40 -27.20 -9.06
C TRP A 16 -9.01 -26.69 -8.70
N SER A 17 -8.16 -26.43 -9.70
CA SER A 17 -7.07 -25.47 -9.51
C SER A 17 -7.70 -24.09 -9.27
N SER A 18 -8.14 -23.89 -8.03
CA SER A 18 -8.49 -22.58 -7.51
C SER A 18 -7.28 -21.70 -7.81
N PRO A 19 -7.43 -20.53 -8.43
CA PRO A 19 -6.31 -19.61 -8.51
C PRO A 19 -5.86 -19.44 -7.06
N VAL A 20 -4.66 -19.95 -6.76
CA VAL A 20 -3.99 -19.65 -5.50
C VAL A 20 -3.98 -18.13 -5.50
N LYS A 21 -4.81 -17.53 -4.65
CA LYS A 21 -4.76 -16.11 -4.38
C LYS A 21 -3.37 -15.89 -3.79
N ALA A 22 -2.39 -15.64 -4.65
CA ALA A 22 -1.12 -15.08 -4.26
C ALA A 22 -1.49 -13.90 -3.38
N ALA A 23 -1.05 -14.01 -2.12
CA ALA A 23 -1.57 -13.24 -1.00
C ALA A 23 -1.89 -11.80 -1.42
N GLU A 24 -3.14 -11.42 -1.16
CA GLU A 24 -3.78 -10.13 -1.44
C GLU A 24 -3.16 -9.02 -0.56
N PHE A 25 -1.84 -8.90 -0.63
CA PHE A 25 -0.98 -8.03 0.16
C PHE A 25 0.02 -7.39 -0.80
N ASN A 26 -0.42 -6.31 -1.44
CA ASN A 26 0.41 -5.47 -2.28
C ASN A 26 0.84 -4.26 -1.45
N PHE A 27 2.15 -4.03 -1.34
CA PHE A 27 2.74 -2.83 -0.76
C PHE A 27 3.48 -2.09 -1.87
N ASP A 28 3.06 -0.86 -2.13
CA ASP A 28 3.63 0.00 -3.17
C ASP A 28 4.14 1.28 -2.51
N VAL A 29 5.41 1.59 -2.74
CA VAL A 29 6.04 2.84 -2.32
C VAL A 29 6.37 3.62 -3.58
N SER A 30 5.75 4.78 -3.74
CA SER A 30 6.04 5.69 -4.85
C SER A 30 6.71 6.95 -4.34
N MET A 31 7.67 7.46 -5.11
CA MET A 31 8.30 8.76 -4.89
C MET A 31 8.31 9.51 -6.21
N ILE A 32 7.72 10.70 -6.23
CA ILE A 32 7.66 11.57 -7.41
C ILE A 32 8.23 12.94 -7.04
N CYS A 33 9.04 13.50 -7.95
CA CYS A 33 9.41 14.91 -7.89
C CYS A 33 8.31 15.70 -8.62
N LEU A 34 7.78 16.72 -7.97
CA LEU A 34 6.78 17.61 -8.52
C LEU A 34 7.46 18.76 -9.27
N ASP A 35 6.73 19.38 -10.20
CA ASP A 35 7.25 20.46 -11.06
C ASP A 35 7.67 21.71 -10.25
N ASP A 36 7.19 21.85 -9.03
CA ASP A 36 7.53 22.91 -8.08
C ASP A 36 8.82 22.63 -7.26
N GLY A 37 9.51 21.52 -7.56
CA GLY A 37 10.72 21.09 -6.86
C GLY A 37 10.46 20.42 -5.51
N THR A 38 9.20 20.15 -5.16
CA THR A 38 8.84 19.37 -3.97
C THR A 38 8.84 17.87 -4.27
N PHE A 39 9.05 17.05 -3.24
CA PHE A 39 9.01 15.59 -3.38
C PHE A 39 7.75 15.04 -2.72
N CYS A 40 6.96 14.26 -3.45
CA CYS A 40 5.81 13.56 -2.89
C CYS A 40 6.12 12.06 -2.77
N GLY A 41 6.00 11.52 -1.57
CA GLY A 41 6.10 10.09 -1.27
C GLY A 41 4.74 9.53 -0.88
N GLU A 42 4.36 8.38 -1.44
CA GLU A 42 3.15 7.65 -1.05
C GLU A 42 3.47 6.21 -0.68
N LEU A 43 2.77 5.67 0.31
CA LEU A 43 2.65 4.22 0.50
C LEU A 43 1.22 3.80 0.29
N LYS A 44 1.05 2.77 -0.53
CA LYS A 44 -0.23 2.12 -0.77
C LYS A 44 -0.19 0.69 -0.28
N ARG A 45 -1.27 0.27 0.36
CA ARG A 45 -1.57 -1.14 0.61
C ARG A 45 -2.81 -1.50 -0.18
N ASN A 46 -2.72 -2.52 -1.04
CA ASN A 46 -3.85 -2.97 -1.85
C ASN A 46 -4.54 -1.81 -2.59
N SER A 47 -3.73 -0.93 -3.21
CA SER A 47 -4.17 0.29 -3.91
C SER A 47 -4.80 1.39 -3.05
N GLN A 48 -4.89 1.22 -1.73
CA GLN A 48 -5.32 2.25 -0.79
C GLN A 48 -4.12 3.00 -0.23
N VAL A 49 -4.14 4.33 -0.29
CA VAL A 49 -3.07 5.17 0.27
C VAL A 49 -3.13 5.10 1.79
N LEU A 50 -2.09 4.52 2.40
CA LEU A 50 -1.93 4.47 3.86
C LEU A 50 -1.24 5.73 4.39
N TRP A 51 -0.30 6.28 3.63
CA TRP A 51 0.33 7.56 3.96
C TRP A 51 0.78 8.29 2.70
N ARG A 52 0.80 9.63 2.81
CA ARG A 52 1.33 10.54 1.82
C ARG A 52 2.09 11.68 2.51
N VAL A 53 3.30 11.95 2.05
CA VAL A 53 4.18 12.99 2.56
C VAL A 53 4.62 13.86 1.40
N ILE A 54 4.54 15.19 1.56
CA ILE A 54 5.22 16.13 0.66
C ILE A 54 6.40 16.75 1.41
N VAL A 55 7.58 16.65 0.83
CA VAL A 55 8.81 17.28 1.32
C VAL A 55 9.04 18.56 0.51
N PHE A 56 9.12 19.66 1.24
CA PHE A 56 9.41 21.01 0.78
C PHE A 56 10.87 21.36 1.12
N SER A 57 11.36 22.48 0.61
CA SER A 57 12.68 23.01 0.95
C SER A 57 12.79 23.50 2.40
N ASP A 58 11.66 23.84 3.04
CA ASP A 58 11.56 24.34 4.42
C ASP A 58 11.17 23.26 5.43
N GLY A 59 10.97 22.01 5.00
CA GLY A 59 10.53 20.92 5.86
C GLY A 59 9.62 19.96 5.11
N ALA A 60 8.76 19.23 5.79
CA ALA A 60 7.81 18.36 5.12
C ALA A 60 6.42 18.53 5.74
N ARG A 61 5.37 18.20 4.99
CA ARG A 61 3.98 18.30 5.45
C ARG A 61 3.26 17.01 5.11
N ALA A 62 2.49 16.51 6.07
CA ALA A 62 1.57 15.41 5.77
C ALA A 62 0.47 15.93 4.85
N VAL A 63 0.12 15.12 3.86
CA VAL A 63 -1.07 15.36 3.06
C VAL A 63 -2.11 14.39 3.53
N ALA A 64 -3.10 14.88 4.28
CA ALA A 64 -4.29 14.11 4.58
C ALA A 64 -5.05 13.89 3.26
N GLY A 65 -4.86 12.73 2.65
CA GLY A 65 -5.70 12.27 1.56
C GLY A 65 -7.09 11.98 2.10
N ASN A 66 -8.12 12.59 1.52
CA ASN A 66 -9.50 12.21 1.77
C ASN A 66 -9.67 10.74 1.33
N VAL A 67 -10.09 9.88 2.27
CA VAL A 67 -11.00 8.72 2.10
C VAL A 67 -10.86 7.83 3.35
N ASP A 68 -11.96 7.73 4.09
CA ASP A 68 -12.36 6.69 5.03
C ASP A 68 -11.33 6.09 6.02
N ALA A 69 -11.47 6.55 7.27
CA ALA A 69 -11.22 5.91 8.57
C ALA A 69 -9.98 5.01 8.74
N ASN A 70 -9.14 5.38 9.73
CA ASN A 70 -7.96 4.63 10.22
C ASN A 70 -6.65 4.89 9.44
N THR A 71 -6.48 6.12 8.96
CA THR A 71 -5.26 6.57 8.30
C THR A 71 -4.31 7.18 9.34
N THR A 72 -3.12 6.58 9.52
CA THR A 72 -2.07 7.17 10.35
C THR A 72 -1.42 8.32 9.58
N ILE A 73 -1.64 9.54 10.06
CA ILE A 73 -1.01 10.73 9.53
C ILE A 73 0.39 10.83 10.13
N VAL A 74 1.40 10.81 9.26
CA VAL A 74 2.80 11.07 9.64
C VAL A 74 3.21 12.42 9.07
N VAL A 75 3.46 13.39 9.94
CA VAL A 75 3.96 14.72 9.61
C VAL A 75 5.45 14.77 9.93
N PRO A 76 6.32 14.58 8.93
CA PRO A 76 7.74 14.90 9.08
C PRO A 76 7.93 16.42 9.27
N ASP A 77 8.85 16.81 10.15
CA ASP A 77 9.15 18.20 10.50
C ASP A 77 10.65 18.35 10.74
N ILE A 78 11.17 19.57 10.63
CA ILE A 78 12.56 19.89 10.99
C ILE A 78 12.54 20.97 12.07
N ALA A 79 12.91 20.60 13.29
CA ALA A 79 13.06 21.54 14.39
C ALA A 79 14.47 21.43 14.97
N ASP A 80 15.12 22.58 15.17
CA ASP A 80 16.48 22.67 15.73
C ASP A 80 17.54 21.82 14.98
N GLY A 81 17.35 21.64 13.66
CA GLY A 81 18.24 20.83 12.83
C GLY A 81 18.01 19.31 12.91
N TRP A 82 17.02 18.87 13.69
CA TRP A 82 16.64 17.47 13.81
C TRP A 82 15.44 17.15 12.93
N PHE A 83 15.39 15.92 12.43
CA PHE A 83 14.23 15.38 11.73
C PHE A 83 13.25 14.79 12.74
N LEU A 84 12.04 15.33 12.81
CA LEU A 84 10.97 14.87 13.68
C LEU A 84 9.89 14.17 12.85
N LEU A 85 9.32 13.10 13.41
CA LEU A 85 8.14 12.44 12.84
C LEU A 85 7.00 12.54 13.85
N LYS A 86 6.01 13.38 13.54
CA LYS A 86 4.79 13.49 14.36
C LYS A 86 3.75 12.53 13.80
N MET A 87 3.21 11.64 14.64
CA MET A 87 2.25 10.62 14.23
C MET A 87 0.90 10.86 14.91
N TYR A 88 -0.18 10.85 14.12
CA TYR A 88 -1.55 11.03 14.58
C TYR A 88 -2.44 9.97 13.94
N ASN A 89 -3.43 9.46 14.67
CA ASN A 89 -4.46 8.58 14.12
C ASN A 89 -5.75 9.40 13.88
N GLN A 90 -6.35 9.24 12.70
CA GLN A 90 -7.63 9.86 12.32
C GLN A 90 -8.79 8.87 12.44
#